data_AF-A0A9F5IWC3-F1
#
_entry.id   AF-A0A9F5IWC3-F1
#
_cell.length_a   1.000
_cell.length_b   1.000
_cell.length_c   1.000
_cell.angle_alpha   90.00
_cell.angle_beta   90.00
_cell.angle_gamma   90.00
#
_symmetry.space_group_name_H-M   'P 1'
#
loop_
_entity.id
_entity.type
_entity.pdbx_description
1 polymer ?
#
loop_
_entity_poly.entity_id
_entity_poly.type
_entity_poly.pdbx_seq_one_letter_code
_entity_poly.pdbx_strand_id
1 'polypeptide(L)'
;MGCLLRLGSSLTGYTVRAIVPAEKEELVSVARAMHREKFAKNVKELFHLEKEAALKSIQTGLYIGWRCPEYLWDCFRVGDESRCFCGHLLKLHQVYVEKRATVPCTVADCKCQGFVFIPSCPEEVGEFWLRRRTGFDVAAWRAKCRCKHTHEEHMPVGARGCCVRAA
;
A
#
# COMPACT_ATOMS: atom_id res chain seq x y z
N MET A 1 58.55 -2.65 -8.21
CA MET A 1 57.54 -2.66 -9.30
C MET A 1 56.18 -2.78 -8.63
N GLY A 2 55.43 -1.72 -8.34
CA GLY A 2 55.08 -0.60 -9.20
C GLY A 2 53.71 -0.88 -9.84
N CYS A 3 52.63 -0.71 -9.09
CA CYS A 3 51.31 -0.47 -9.68
C CYS A 3 50.49 0.43 -8.75
N LEU A 4 50.86 1.71 -8.78
CA LEU A 4 50.02 2.82 -8.35
C LEU A 4 48.86 2.93 -9.34
N LEU A 5 47.75 2.25 -9.09
CA LEU A 5 46.49 2.58 -9.76
C LEU A 5 45.84 3.74 -9.01
N ARG A 6 46.09 4.93 -9.56
CA ARG A 6 45.42 6.18 -9.26
C ARG A 6 43.90 5.96 -9.25
N LEU A 7 43.29 6.06 -8.07
CA LEU A 7 41.84 6.29 -7.94
C LEU A 7 41.57 7.73 -8.35
N GLY A 8 41.38 7.94 -9.64
CA GLY A 8 41.09 9.24 -10.22
C GLY A 8 40.31 9.07 -11.51
N SER A 9 39.01 8.86 -11.39
CA SER A 9 38.06 9.12 -12.49
C SER A 9 36.67 9.29 -11.90
N SER A 10 36.27 10.56 -11.86
CA SER A 10 34.92 11.05 -11.58
C SER A 10 33.87 10.22 -12.30
N LEU A 11 33.07 9.48 -11.54
CA LEU A 11 31.82 8.93 -12.01
C LEU A 11 30.71 9.61 -11.23
N THR A 12 30.49 10.86 -11.63
CA THR A 12 29.38 11.72 -11.22
C THR A 12 28.05 11.06 -11.56
N GLY A 13 27.52 10.27 -10.62
CA GLY A 13 26.11 9.88 -10.64
C GLY A 13 25.76 8.54 -10.01
N TYR A 14 26.70 7.59 -9.84
CA TYR A 14 26.35 6.29 -9.26
C TYR A 14 26.81 6.18 -7.80
N THR A 15 25.95 5.61 -6.95
CA THR A 15 26.30 5.22 -5.58
C THR A 15 26.67 3.74 -5.57
N VAL A 16 27.95 3.42 -5.37
CA VAL A 16 28.38 2.04 -5.13
C VAL A 16 28.09 1.67 -3.67
N ARG A 17 27.39 0.56 -3.44
CA ARG A 17 27.18 0.00 -2.10
C ARG A 17 28.02 -1.26 -1.95
N ALA A 18 28.82 -1.34 -0.89
CA ALA A 18 29.56 -2.56 -0.57
C ALA A 18 28.58 -3.70 -0.22
N ILE A 19 28.80 -4.87 -0.81
CA ILE A 19 28.02 -6.08 -0.50
C ILE A 19 28.60 -6.68 0.77
N VAL A 20 27.76 -6.80 1.82
CA VAL A 20 28.14 -7.43 3.09
C VAL A 20 27.46 -8.80 3.11
N PRO A 21 28.20 -9.91 3.28
CA PRO A 21 27.60 -11.23 3.44
C PRO A 21 26.69 -11.29 4.68
N ALA A 22 25.63 -12.09 4.60
CA ALA A 22 24.77 -12.33 5.75
C ALA A 22 25.43 -13.28 6.76
N GLU A 23 25.13 -13.09 8.05
CA GLU A 23 25.61 -14.01 9.10
C GLU A 23 25.00 -15.41 8.99
N LYS A 24 23.79 -15.50 8.43
CA LYS A 24 23.03 -16.74 8.20
C LYS A 24 22.34 -16.68 6.84
N GLU A 25 22.07 -17.85 6.26
CA GLU A 25 21.38 -18.00 4.96
C GLU A 25 19.87 -17.77 5.02
N GLU A 26 19.33 -17.33 6.16
CA GLU A 26 17.91 -17.07 6.33
C GLU A 26 17.50 -15.67 5.88
N LEU A 27 16.24 -15.52 5.47
CA LEU A 27 15.73 -14.37 4.73
C LEU A 27 15.88 -13.04 5.48
N VAL A 28 15.69 -13.03 6.79
CA VAL A 28 15.82 -11.83 7.63
C VAL A 28 17.29 -11.42 7.75
N SER A 29 18.20 -12.37 7.94
CA SER A 29 19.64 -12.14 7.99
C SER A 29 20.17 -11.61 6.66
N VAL A 30 19.72 -12.15 5.53
CA VAL A 30 20.03 -11.64 4.19
C VAL A 30 19.51 -10.21 4.01
N ALA A 31 18.24 -9.97 4.36
CA ALA A 31 17.65 -8.63 4.23
C ALA A 31 18.32 -7.59 5.15
N ARG A 32 18.74 -7.98 6.36
CA ARG A 32 19.55 -7.15 7.27
C ARG A 32 20.90 -6.80 6.66
N ALA A 33 21.61 -7.76 6.08
CA ALA A 33 22.89 -7.51 5.43
C ALA A 33 22.76 -6.58 4.21
N MET A 34 21.70 -6.74 3.42
CA MET A 34 21.42 -5.91 2.25
C MET A 34 20.97 -4.48 2.58
N HIS A 35 20.14 -4.30 3.62
CA HIS A 35 19.53 -3.01 3.95
C HIS A 35 20.15 -2.31 5.16
N ARG A 36 20.97 -3.00 5.95
CA ARG A 36 21.73 -2.49 7.10
C ARG A 36 20.85 -1.68 8.05
N GLU A 37 21.27 -0.47 8.41
CA GLU A 37 20.53 0.46 9.27
C GLU A 37 19.12 0.81 8.73
N LYS A 38 18.88 0.67 7.43
CA LYS A 38 17.56 0.95 6.83
C LYS A 38 16.61 -0.24 6.90
N PHE A 39 17.08 -1.45 7.25
CA PHE A 39 16.25 -2.66 7.29
C PHE A 39 15.01 -2.46 8.17
N ALA A 40 15.20 -2.07 9.43
CA ALA A 40 14.11 -1.91 10.38
C ALA A 40 13.11 -0.84 9.94
N LYS A 41 13.61 0.29 9.40
CA LYS A 41 12.76 1.36 8.86
C LYS A 41 11.90 0.86 7.70
N ASN A 42 12.51 0.18 6.73
CA ASN A 42 11.82 -0.31 5.54
C ASN A 42 10.76 -1.37 5.88
N VAL A 43 11.09 -2.30 6.78
CA VAL A 43 10.14 -3.33 7.24
C VAL A 43 8.98 -2.68 7.98
N LYS A 44 9.26 -1.71 8.87
CA LYS A 44 8.20 -0.97 9.57
C LYS A 44 7.30 -0.25 8.57
N GLU A 45 7.86 0.44 7.59
CA GLU A 45 7.09 1.15 6.56
C GLU A 45 6.25 0.19 5.70
N LEU A 46 6.76 -0.98 5.36
CA LEU A 46 6.04 -1.95 4.53
C LEU A 46 4.85 -2.59 5.28
N PHE A 47 5.05 -2.98 6.53
CA PHE A 47 4.07 -3.77 7.27
C PHE A 47 3.26 -2.98 8.30
N HIS A 48 3.45 -1.66 8.45
CA HIS A 48 2.75 -0.91 9.49
C HIS A 48 1.23 -1.00 9.35
N LEU A 49 0.66 -0.83 8.14
CA LEU A 49 -0.80 -0.88 7.94
C LEU A 49 -1.38 -2.24 8.32
N GLU A 50 -0.73 -3.32 7.89
CA GLU A 50 -1.13 -4.68 8.24
C GLU A 50 -1.00 -4.93 9.75
N LYS A 51 0.11 -4.47 10.36
CA LYS A 51 0.33 -4.57 11.80
C LYS A 51 -0.76 -3.83 12.58
N GLU A 52 -1.04 -2.58 12.25
CA GLU A 52 -2.06 -1.78 12.94
C GLU A 52 -3.45 -2.39 12.79
N ALA A 53 -3.81 -2.85 11.58
CA ALA A 53 -5.05 -3.58 11.34
C ALA A 53 -5.12 -4.86 12.19
N ALA A 54 -4.01 -5.61 12.30
CA ALA A 54 -3.94 -6.83 13.10
C ALA A 54 -4.09 -6.57 14.60
N LEU A 55 -3.39 -5.57 15.12
CA LEU A 55 -3.53 -5.15 16.51
C LEU A 55 -4.96 -4.71 16.81
N LYS A 56 -5.59 -3.97 15.89
CA LYS A 56 -6.98 -3.55 16.06
C LYS A 56 -7.96 -4.72 16.04
N SER A 57 -7.73 -5.72 15.19
CA SER A 57 -8.54 -6.95 15.20
C SER A 57 -8.40 -7.72 16.51
N ILE A 58 -7.20 -7.79 17.10
CA ILE A 58 -7.00 -8.41 18.42
C ILE A 58 -7.76 -7.65 19.51
N GLN A 59 -7.69 -6.31 19.48
CA GLN A 59 -8.32 -5.46 20.50
C GLN A 59 -9.86 -5.46 20.42
N THR A 60 -10.41 -5.45 19.20
CA THR A 60 -11.86 -5.30 18.97
C THR A 60 -12.58 -6.61 18.73
N GLY A 61 -11.85 -7.70 18.48
CA GLY A 61 -12.40 -8.97 18.03
C GLY A 61 -12.88 -8.97 16.57
N LEU A 62 -12.75 -7.85 15.84
CA LEU A 62 -13.22 -7.69 14.47
C LEU A 62 -12.08 -7.84 13.46
N TYR A 63 -12.07 -8.94 12.70
CA TYR A 63 -11.17 -9.14 11.58
C TYR A 63 -11.86 -8.76 10.27
N ILE A 64 -11.23 -7.88 9.49
CA ILE A 64 -11.74 -7.41 8.20
C ILE A 64 -10.76 -7.84 7.10
N GLY A 65 -11.20 -8.77 6.26
CA GLY A 65 -10.47 -9.20 5.08
C GLY A 65 -11.11 -8.63 3.81
N TRP A 66 -10.30 -8.21 2.85
CA TRP A 66 -10.75 -8.00 1.48
C TRP A 66 -10.45 -9.25 0.65
N ARG A 67 -11.46 -9.68 -0.11
CA ARG A 67 -11.37 -10.82 -1.01
C ARG A 67 -11.64 -10.37 -2.43
N CYS A 68 -10.75 -10.75 -3.33
CA CYS A 68 -10.97 -10.60 -4.75
C CYS A 68 -12.13 -11.52 -5.18
N PRO A 69 -13.16 -11.02 -5.89
CA PRO A 69 -14.33 -11.84 -6.26
C PRO A 69 -14.00 -13.13 -7.02
N GLU A 70 -12.90 -13.13 -7.77
CA GLU A 70 -12.43 -14.24 -8.58
C GLU A 70 -11.68 -15.33 -7.78
N TYR A 71 -11.29 -15.05 -6.53
CA TYR A 71 -10.51 -15.96 -5.69
C TYR A 71 -11.22 -16.29 -4.37
N LEU A 72 -10.96 -17.49 -3.83
CA LEU A 72 -11.60 -17.97 -2.59
C LEU A 72 -10.88 -17.52 -1.31
N TRP A 73 -9.67 -16.97 -1.42
CA TRP A 73 -8.82 -16.60 -0.28
C TRP A 73 -8.84 -15.09 -0.04
N ASP A 74 -8.78 -14.68 1.23
CA ASP A 74 -8.64 -13.27 1.59
C ASP A 74 -7.29 -12.77 1.09
N CYS A 75 -7.31 -11.70 0.29
CA CYS A 75 -6.11 -11.18 -0.36
C CYS A 75 -5.39 -10.14 0.50
N PHE A 76 -6.13 -9.38 1.32
CA PHE A 76 -5.56 -8.28 2.08
C PHE A 76 -6.32 -8.03 3.39
N ARG A 77 -5.59 -7.72 4.47
CA ARG A 77 -6.20 -7.30 5.74
C ARG A 77 -6.54 -5.81 5.67
N VAL A 78 -7.81 -5.47 5.79
CA VAL A 78 -8.29 -4.09 5.76
C VAL A 78 -8.29 -3.52 7.18
N GLY A 79 -7.79 -2.30 7.34
CA GLY A 79 -7.76 -1.60 8.62
C GLY A 79 -8.31 -0.18 8.51
N ASP A 80 -8.26 0.53 9.63
CA ASP A 80 -8.77 1.90 9.78
C ASP A 80 -8.25 2.90 8.73
N GLU A 81 -6.99 2.75 8.34
CA GLU A 81 -6.30 3.59 7.37
C GLU A 81 -6.52 3.13 5.91
N SER A 82 -7.22 2.02 5.69
CA SER A 82 -7.57 1.57 4.34
C SER A 82 -8.59 2.51 3.71
N ARG A 83 -8.43 2.75 2.41
CA ARG A 83 -9.25 3.71 1.66
C ARG A 83 -10.50 3.06 1.10
N CYS A 84 -11.62 3.77 1.21
CA CYS A 84 -12.87 3.45 0.54
C CYS A 84 -12.90 4.07 -0.87
N PHE A 85 -13.69 3.49 -1.77
CA PHE A 85 -13.97 4.05 -3.10
C PHE A 85 -14.53 5.48 -3.06
N CYS A 86 -15.11 5.93 -1.94
CA CYS A 86 -15.51 7.32 -1.77
C CYS A 86 -14.35 8.29 -1.45
N GLY A 87 -13.12 7.78 -1.35
CA GLY A 87 -11.92 8.53 -0.98
C GLY A 87 -11.64 8.59 0.52
N HIS A 88 -12.61 8.28 1.38
CA HIS A 88 -12.46 8.35 2.84
C HIS A 88 -11.93 7.05 3.47
N LEU A 89 -11.36 7.15 4.66
CA LEU A 89 -10.76 6.04 5.39
C LEU A 89 -11.81 5.16 6.08
N LEU A 90 -11.49 3.89 6.34
CA LEU A 90 -12.39 2.95 7.01
C LEU A 90 -12.83 3.46 8.39
N LYS A 91 -11.95 4.10 9.16
CA LYS A 91 -12.29 4.70 10.46
C LYS A 91 -13.37 5.78 10.40
N LEU A 92 -13.61 6.36 9.21
CA LEU A 92 -14.69 7.31 8.93
C LEU A 92 -15.98 6.61 8.44
N HIS A 93 -16.04 5.30 8.56
CA HIS A 93 -17.23 4.49 8.35
C HIS A 93 -17.62 3.84 9.68
N GLN A 94 -18.92 3.60 9.89
CA GLN A 94 -19.44 3.07 11.16
C GLN A 94 -19.21 1.55 11.31
N VAL A 95 -17.96 1.08 11.25
CA VAL A 95 -17.60 -0.35 11.18
C VAL A 95 -17.85 -1.14 12.46
N TYR A 96 -17.89 -0.49 13.61
CA TYR A 96 -18.05 -1.14 14.91
C TYR A 96 -19.51 -1.22 15.39
N VAL A 97 -20.46 -0.98 14.49
CA VAL A 97 -21.89 -1.07 14.83
C VAL A 97 -22.36 -2.49 14.52
N GLU A 98 -22.64 -3.27 15.57
CA GLU A 98 -22.96 -4.70 15.58
C GLU A 98 -24.13 -5.15 14.67
N LYS A 99 -24.83 -4.22 13.99
CA LYS A 99 -26.15 -4.45 13.39
C LYS A 99 -26.25 -4.16 11.89
N ARG A 100 -25.17 -3.80 11.18
CA ARG A 100 -25.27 -3.49 9.74
C ARG A 100 -24.19 -4.17 8.91
N ALA A 101 -24.63 -4.86 7.86
CA ALA A 101 -23.76 -5.39 6.81
C ALA A 101 -23.13 -4.28 5.95
N THR A 102 -23.77 -3.09 5.91
CA THR A 102 -23.30 -1.91 5.20
C THR A 102 -22.87 -0.82 6.18
N VAL A 103 -21.66 -0.33 6.01
CA VAL A 103 -21.03 0.66 6.89
C VAL A 103 -20.94 1.99 6.14
N PRO A 104 -21.94 2.88 6.23
CA PRO A 104 -21.94 4.15 5.50
C PRO A 104 -20.84 5.08 6.00
N CYS A 105 -20.43 6.01 5.14
CA CYS A 105 -19.45 7.03 5.52
C CYS A 105 -20.10 8.08 6.42
N THR A 106 -19.38 8.53 7.46
CA THR A 106 -19.84 9.55 8.42
C THR A 106 -19.45 10.97 8.05
N VAL A 107 -18.64 11.14 7.01
CA VAL A 107 -18.22 12.47 6.52
C VAL A 107 -19.43 13.20 5.92
N ALA A 108 -19.62 14.47 6.30
CA ALA A 108 -20.68 15.32 5.76
C ALA A 108 -20.63 15.36 4.22
N ASP A 109 -21.80 15.40 3.59
CA ASP A 109 -21.99 15.42 2.13
C ASP A 109 -21.52 14.17 1.36
N CYS A 110 -20.93 13.18 2.04
CA CYS A 110 -20.58 11.91 1.41
C CYS A 110 -21.82 11.03 1.24
N LYS A 111 -22.18 10.72 -0.01
CA LYS A 111 -23.34 9.86 -0.33
C LYS A 111 -23.03 8.35 -0.22
N CYS A 112 -21.82 7.98 0.19
CA CYS A 112 -21.36 6.60 0.26
C CYS A 112 -22.19 5.76 1.24
N GLN A 113 -22.82 4.70 0.74
CA GLN A 113 -23.73 3.85 1.52
C GLN A 113 -23.02 2.67 2.21
N GLY A 114 -21.77 2.38 1.83
CA GLY A 114 -21.02 1.24 2.36
C GLY A 114 -19.55 1.32 1.99
N PHE A 115 -18.70 0.81 2.88
CA PHE A 115 -17.27 0.73 2.63
C PHE A 115 -16.98 -0.23 1.46
N VAL A 116 -16.20 0.26 0.49
CA VAL A 116 -15.72 -0.51 -0.66
C VAL A 116 -14.22 -0.26 -0.72
N PHE A 117 -13.41 -1.26 -0.38
CA PHE A 117 -11.96 -1.14 -0.42
C PHE A 117 -11.48 -0.75 -1.82
N ILE A 118 -10.58 0.24 -1.89
CA ILE A 118 -9.79 0.55 -3.07
C ILE A 118 -8.31 0.60 -2.67
N PRO A 119 -7.42 -0.08 -3.40
CA PRO A 119 -5.99 0.06 -3.15
C PRO A 119 -5.54 1.51 -3.25
N SER A 120 -4.72 1.92 -2.29
CA SER A 120 -4.19 3.26 -2.11
C SER A 120 -2.67 3.33 -2.24
N CYS A 121 -1.98 2.18 -2.22
CA CYS A 121 -0.57 2.08 -2.59
C CYS A 121 -0.29 0.84 -3.46
N PRO A 122 0.85 0.84 -4.20
CA PRO A 122 1.25 -0.30 -5.03
C PRO A 122 1.40 -1.62 -4.26
N GLU A 123 1.84 -1.56 -3.01
CA GLU A 123 2.07 -2.76 -2.19
C GLU A 123 0.80 -3.57 -1.92
N GLU A 124 -0.35 -2.90 -1.82
CA GLU A 124 -1.66 -3.54 -1.62
C GLU A 124 -2.09 -4.39 -2.83
N VAL A 125 -1.53 -4.13 -4.01
CA VAL A 125 -1.78 -4.90 -5.25
C VAL A 125 -0.56 -5.71 -5.69
N GLY A 126 0.45 -5.85 -4.83
CA GLY A 126 1.67 -6.59 -5.14
C GLY A 126 2.63 -5.87 -6.08
N GLU A 127 2.38 -4.62 -6.46
CA GLU A 127 3.21 -3.82 -7.36
C GLU A 127 4.35 -3.08 -6.63
N PHE A 128 4.91 -3.69 -5.58
CA PHE A 128 5.96 -3.08 -4.73
C PHE A 128 7.21 -2.62 -5.50
N TRP A 129 7.46 -3.16 -6.70
CA TRP A 129 8.57 -2.76 -7.56
C TRP A 129 8.40 -1.33 -8.13
N LEU A 130 7.19 -0.76 -8.16
CA LEU A 130 6.94 0.59 -8.66
C LEU A 130 7.73 1.65 -7.89
N ARG A 131 7.89 1.47 -6.57
CA ARG A 131 8.66 2.38 -5.71
C ARG A 131 10.15 2.47 -6.05
N ARG A 132 10.67 1.50 -6.79
CA ARG A 132 12.07 1.49 -7.24
C ARG A 132 12.27 2.23 -8.55
N ARG A 133 11.19 2.65 -9.22
CA ARG A 133 11.27 3.41 -10.47
C ARG A 133 11.66 4.86 -10.19
N THR A 134 12.58 5.36 -10.99
CA THR A 134 13.00 6.76 -10.95
C THR A 134 11.80 7.68 -11.20
N GLY A 135 11.62 8.67 -10.33
CA GLY A 135 10.52 9.65 -10.44
C GLY A 135 9.14 9.11 -10.03
N PHE A 136 9.05 7.92 -9.44
CA PHE A 136 7.77 7.41 -8.93
C PHE A 136 7.36 8.13 -7.65
N ASP A 137 6.18 8.76 -7.67
CA ASP A 137 5.55 9.35 -6.50
C ASP A 137 4.46 8.42 -5.95
N VAL A 138 4.67 7.93 -4.72
CA VAL A 138 3.72 7.07 -4.01
C VAL A 138 2.45 7.84 -3.66
N ALA A 139 2.55 9.13 -3.34
CA ALA A 139 1.41 9.92 -2.89
C ALA A 139 0.42 10.22 -4.03
N ALA A 140 0.92 10.35 -5.27
CA ALA A 140 0.12 10.53 -6.47
C ALA A 140 -0.44 9.21 -7.04
N TRP A 141 0.00 8.04 -6.55
CA TRP A 141 -0.46 6.76 -7.09
C TRP A 141 -1.94 6.54 -6.77
N ARG A 142 -2.69 6.07 -7.77
CA ARG A 142 -4.08 5.66 -7.67
C ARG A 142 -4.30 4.46 -8.56
N ALA A 143 -5.06 3.47 -8.07
CA ALA A 143 -5.56 2.39 -8.92
C ALA A 143 -6.43 2.98 -10.06
N LYS A 144 -6.17 2.53 -11.28
CA LYS A 144 -6.92 2.97 -12.47
C LYS A 144 -8.04 2.00 -12.80
N CYS A 145 -9.21 2.56 -13.09
CA CYS A 145 -10.34 1.83 -13.64
C CYS A 145 -10.06 1.39 -15.10
N ARG A 146 -10.89 0.50 -15.64
CA ARG A 146 -10.84 0.09 -17.06
C ARG A 146 -10.98 1.28 -18.02
N CYS A 147 -11.69 2.35 -17.61
CA CYS A 147 -11.79 3.61 -18.36
C CYS A 147 -10.55 4.51 -18.25
N LYS A 148 -9.50 4.08 -17.54
CA LYS A 148 -8.23 4.80 -17.27
C LYS A 148 -8.32 5.97 -16.28
N HIS A 149 -9.50 6.29 -15.78
CA HIS A 149 -9.71 7.26 -14.71
C HIS A 149 -9.53 6.64 -13.32
N THR A 150 -9.27 7.48 -12.33
CA THR A 150 -9.11 7.11 -10.91
C THR A 150 -10.47 6.96 -10.23
N HIS A 151 -10.50 6.34 -9.04
CA HIS A 151 -11.75 6.19 -8.27
C HIS A 151 -12.40 7.52 -7.88
N GLU A 152 -11.60 8.58 -7.71
CA GLU A 152 -12.07 9.94 -7.35
C GLU A 152 -12.93 10.57 -8.47
N GLU A 153 -12.77 10.10 -9.71
CA GLU A 153 -13.52 10.53 -10.88
C GLU A 153 -14.81 9.72 -11.12
N HIS A 154 -15.20 8.88 -10.15
CA HIS A 154 -16.41 8.06 -10.21
C HIS A 154 -17.36 8.38 -9.07
N MET A 155 -18.66 8.16 -9.30
CA MET A 155 -19.65 8.32 -8.23
C MET A 155 -19.45 7.23 -7.15
N PRO A 156 -19.43 7.56 -5.85
CA PRO A 156 -19.25 6.57 -4.78
C PRO A 156 -20.52 5.76 -4.46
N VAL A 157 -21.51 5.78 -5.35
CA VAL A 157 -22.84 5.22 -5.17
C VAL A 157 -23.29 4.44 -6.41
N GLY A 158 -24.23 3.51 -6.20
CA GLY A 158 -24.83 2.73 -7.28
C GLY A 158 -23.79 1.94 -8.09
N ALA A 159 -23.88 2.03 -9.42
CA ALA A 159 -22.99 1.32 -10.34
C ALA A 159 -21.55 1.89 -10.38
N ARG A 160 -21.25 2.94 -9.62
CA ARG A 160 -19.94 3.62 -9.62
C ARG A 160 -19.52 4.07 -11.02
N GLY A 161 -20.44 4.77 -11.70
CA GLY A 161 -20.20 5.29 -13.04
C GLY A 161 -19.09 6.35 -13.06
N CYS A 162 -18.29 6.34 -14.13
CA CYS A 162 -17.29 7.37 -14.41
C CYS A 162 -17.98 8.70 -14.73
N CYS A 163 -17.57 9.77 -14.07
CA CYS A 163 -18.12 11.12 -14.27
C CYS A 163 -17.45 11.86 -15.44
N VAL A 164 -16.27 11.39 -15.87
CA VAL A 164 -15.52 11.96 -16.99
C VAL A 164 -16.02 11.32 -18.28
N ARG A 165 -16.39 12.14 -19.26
CA ARG A 165 -16.72 11.68 -20.62
C ARG A 165 -15.46 11.08 -21.24
N ALA A 166 -15.60 9.92 -21.89
CA ALA A 166 -14.49 9.34 -22.65
C ALA A 166 -14.01 10.38 -23.68
N ALA A 167 -12.72 10.72 -23.62
CA ALA A 167 -12.04 11.50 -24.65
C ALA A 167 -11.75 10.63 -25.88
#